data_AF-A0A0E3Z056-F1
#
_entry.id   AF-A0A0E3Z056-F1
#
_cell.length_a   1.000
_cell.length_b   1.000
_cell.length_c   1.000
_cell.angle_alpha   90.00
_cell.angle_beta   90.00
_cell.angle_gamma   90.00
#
_symmetry.space_group_name_H-M   'P 1'
#
loop_
_entity.id
_entity.type
_entity.pdbx_description
1 polymer ?
#
loop_
_entity_poly.entity_id
_entity_poly.type
_entity_poly.pdbx_seq_one_letter_code
_entity_poly.pdbx_strand_id
1 'polypeptide(L)' 'MSGRRQLDAEIERLARMLPPWLARLRHPAQFWPQFDALAREILEQADVDQRPYVLQRLQDMLEENGIALPRAGRPLS' A
#
# COMPACT_ATOMS: atom_id res chain seq x y z
N MET A 1 13.44 12.95 -2.10
CA MET A 1 13.46 12.52 -0.70
C MET A 1 12.24 13.10 -0.02
N SER A 2 11.23 12.27 0.25
CA SER A 2 10.02 12.69 0.96
C SER A 2 10.22 12.52 2.47
N GLY A 3 9.80 13.51 3.26
CA GLY A 3 9.82 13.37 4.72
C GLY A 3 8.78 12.34 5.20
N ARG A 4 8.99 11.73 6.37
CA ARG A 4 8.04 10.73 6.93
C ARG A 4 6.58 11.20 6.95
N ARG A 5 6.33 12.47 7.30
CA ARG A 5 4.98 13.07 7.27
C ARG A 5 4.33 13.08 5.87
N GLN A 6 5.13 13.29 4.82
CA GLN A 6 4.65 13.24 3.44
C GLN A 6 4.26 11.80 3.06
N LEU A 7 5.11 10.84 3.40
CA LEU A 7 4.86 9.42 3.16
C LEU A 7 3.61 8.94 3.91
N ASP A 8 3.42 9.35 5.16
CA ASP A 8 2.22 9.06 5.95
C ASP A 8 0.96 9.61 5.27
N ALA A 9 1.01 10.85 4.78
CA ALA A 9 -0.13 11.47 4.10
C ALA A 9 -0.51 10.73 2.79
N GLU A 10 0.48 10.27 2.02
CA GLU A 10 0.23 9.46 0.81
C GLU A 10 -0.35 8.09 1.16
N ILE A 11 0.18 7.42 2.20
CA ILE A 11 -0.36 6.12 2.65
C ILE A 11 -1.78 6.28 3.20
N GLU A 12 -2.06 7.31 3.98
CA GLU A 12 -3.42 7.59 4.44
C GLU A 12 -4.38 7.92 3.29
N ARG A 13 -3.89 8.63 2.26
CA ARG A 13 -4.68 8.90 1.06
C ARG A 13 -5.00 7.60 0.33
N LEU A 14 -4.03 6.71 0.19
CA LEU A 14 -4.24 5.36 -0.36
C LEU A 14 -5.24 4.57 0.48
N ALA A 15 -5.12 4.60 1.80
CA ALA A 15 -6.04 3.94 2.74
C ALA A 15 -7.49 4.40 2.56
N ARG A 16 -7.72 5.72 2.42
CA ARG A 16 -9.06 6.27 2.19
C ARG A 16 -9.66 5.84 0.84
N MET A 17 -8.82 5.53 -0.14
CA MET A 17 -9.25 5.06 -1.46
C MET A 17 -9.58 3.56 -1.47
N LEU A 18 -9.06 2.77 -0.51
CA LEU A 18 -9.25 1.31 -0.48
C LEU A 18 -10.73 0.89 -0.36
N PRO A 19 -11.55 1.37 0.59
CA PRO A 19 -12.93 0.89 0.72
C PRO A 19 -13.80 1.08 -0.54
N PRO A 20 -13.87 2.27 -1.17
CA PRO A 20 -14.65 2.43 -2.39
C PRO A 20 -14.04 1.71 -3.60
N TRP A 21 -12.73 1.46 -3.59
CA TRP A 21 -12.06 0.71 -4.64
C TRP A 21 -12.37 -0.80 -4.54
N LEU A 22 -12.29 -1.37 -3.35
CA LEU A 22 -12.70 -2.76 -3.05
C LEU A 22 -14.17 -3.01 -3.37
N ALA A 23 -15.05 -2.06 -3.06
CA ALA A 23 -16.47 -2.15 -3.40
C ALA A 23 -16.74 -2.16 -4.91
N ARG A 24 -15.83 -1.61 -5.73
CA ARG A 24 -15.96 -1.51 -7.19
C ARG A 24 -15.17 -2.58 -7.95
N LEU A 25 -14.34 -3.35 -7.24
CA LEU A 25 -13.50 -4.38 -7.83
C LEU A 25 -14.37 -5.51 -8.38
N ARG A 26 -14.33 -5.69 -9.71
CA ARG A 26 -15.04 -6.77 -10.39
C ARG A 26 -14.40 -8.13 -10.16
N HIS A 27 -13.07 -8.16 -10.02
CA HIS A 27 -12.29 -9.36 -9.76
C HIS A 27 -11.20 -9.08 -8.72
N PRO A 28 -11.11 -9.87 -7.62
CA PRO A 28 -10.06 -9.70 -6.60
C PRO A 28 -8.64 -9.75 -7.17
N ALA A 29 -8.41 -10.46 -8.28
CA ALA A 29 -7.12 -10.53 -8.95
C ALA A 29 -6.64 -9.18 -9.54
N GLN A 30 -7.55 -8.22 -9.75
CA GLN A 30 -7.20 -6.88 -10.27
C GLN A 30 -6.71 -5.92 -9.18
N PHE A 31 -6.93 -6.27 -7.91
CA PHE A 31 -6.54 -5.44 -6.77
C PHE A 31 -5.01 -5.30 -6.70
N TRP A 32 -4.30 -6.43 -6.61
CA TRP A 32 -2.86 -6.46 -6.36
C TRP A 32 -2.02 -5.73 -7.41
N PRO A 33 -2.22 -5.92 -8.74
CA PRO A 33 -1.41 -5.21 -9.73
C PRO A 33 -1.53 -3.68 -9.65
N GLN A 34 -2.73 -3.18 -9.33
CA GLN A 34 -2.98 -1.75 -9.16
C GLN A 34 -2.44 -1.24 -7.82
N PHE A 35 -2.55 -2.05 -6.76
CA PHE A 35 -2.05 -1.71 -5.44
C PHE A 35 -0.53 -1.61 -5.45
N ASP A 36 0.13 -2.59 -6.06
CA ASP A 36 1.59 -2.67 -6.17
C ASP A 36 2.16 -1.47 -6.93
N ALA A 37 1.48 -1.02 -7.99
CA ALA A 37 1.89 0.17 -8.73
C ALA A 37 1.90 1.42 -7.82
N LEU A 38 0.81 1.64 -7.07
CA LEU A 38 0.69 2.78 -6.16
C LEU A 38 1.65 2.67 -4.97
N ALA A 39 1.81 1.48 -4.39
CA ALA A 39 2.74 1.23 -3.30
C ALA A 39 4.20 1.44 -3.73
N ARG A 40 4.54 1.05 -4.96
CA ARG A 40 5.86 1.27 -5.55
C ARG A 40 6.17 2.75 -5.74
N GLU A 41 5.21 3.55 -6.20
CA GLU A 41 5.39 5.01 -6.30
C GLU A 41 5.71 5.63 -4.94
N ILE A 42 5.05 5.20 -3.86
CA ILE A 42 5.34 5.66 -2.49
C ILE A 42 6.73 5.20 -2.03
N LEU A 43 7.11 3.95 -2.34
CA LEU A 43 8.43 3.40 -2.01
C LEU A 43 9.58 4.06 -2.78
N GLU A 44 9.34 4.51 -4.01
CA GLU A 44 10.32 5.23 -4.84
C GLU A 44 10.55 6.66 -4.32
N GLN A 45 9.56 7.26 -3.64
CA GLN A 45 9.70 8.56 -2.98
C GLN A 45 10.42 8.48 -1.62
N ALA A 46 10.41 7.28 -1.01
CA ALA A 46 11.02 7.02 0.28
C ALA A 46 12.53 6.79 0.16
N ASP A 47 13.28 7.37 1.09
CA ASP A 47 14.71 7.08 1.21
C ASP A 47 14.93 5.63 1.63
N VAL A 48 16.10 5.07 1.34
CA VAL A 48 16.43 3.67 1.67
C VAL A 48 16.16 3.35 3.15
N ASP A 49 16.51 4.28 4.05
CA ASP A 49 16.31 4.13 5.49
C ASP A 49 14.85 4.23 5.94
N GLN A 50 13.98 4.77 5.08
CA GLN A 50 12.54 4.92 5.32
C GLN A 50 11.72 3.78 4.71
N ARG A 51 12.29 2.98 3.80
CA ARG A 51 11.58 1.86 3.16
C ARG A 51 11.00 0.86 4.16
N PRO A 52 11.72 0.43 5.22
CA PRO A 52 11.12 -0.48 6.21
C PRO A 52 9.89 0.13 6.91
N TYR A 53 9.93 1.45 7.17
CA TYR A 53 8.80 2.17 7.76
C TYR A 53 7.60 2.21 6.81
N VAL A 54 7.82 2.54 5.54
CA VAL A 54 6.76 2.58 4.52
C VAL A 54 6.14 1.20 4.32
N LEU A 55 6.94 0.14 4.26
CA LEU A 55 6.46 -1.23 4.14
C LEU A 55 5.57 -1.64 5.32
N GLN A 56 6.00 -1.31 6.55
CA GLN A 56 5.19 -1.59 7.74
C GLN A 56 3.86 -0.82 7.70
N ARG A 57 3.88 0.47 7.37
CA ARG A 57 2.65 1.28 7.29
C ARG A 57 1.68 0.82 6.20
N LEU A 58 2.21 0.35 5.05
CA LEU A 58 1.38 -0.25 4.00
C LEU A 58 0.76 -1.57 4.46
N GLN A 59 1.50 -2.38 5.22
CA GLN A 59 0.97 -3.61 5.82
C GLN A 59 -0.12 -3.31 6.86
N ASP A 60 0.13 -2.40 7.80
CA ASP A 60 -0.86 -1.98 8.81
C ASP A 60 -2.16 -1.51 8.14
N MET A 61 -2.04 -0.67 7.10
CA MET A 61 -3.17 -0.19 6.32
C MET A 61 -3.98 -1.33 5.69
N LEU A 62 -3.33 -2.34 5.12
CA LEU A 62 -4.01 -3.49 4.52
C LEU A 62 -4.77 -4.29 5.60
N GLU A 63 -4.13 -4.53 6.75
CA GLU A 63 -4.73 -5.23 7.89
C GLU A 63 -5.94 -4.48 8.46
N GLU A 64 -5.84 -3.15 8.62
CA GLU A 64 -6.93 -2.27 9.05
C GLU A 64 -8.13 -2.32 8.08
N ASN A 65 -7.88 -2.53 6.79
CA ASN A 65 -8.92 -2.66 5.76
C ASN A 65 -9.40 -4.12 5.57
N GLY A 66 -8.98 -5.05 6.43
CA GLY A 66 -9.38 -6.45 6.38
C GLY A 66 -8.79 -7.23 5.19
N ILE A 67 -7.77 -6.68 4.53
CA ILE A 67 -7.05 -7.36 3.45
C ILE A 67 -5.90 -8.15 4.08
N ALA A 68 -6.10 -9.45 4.25
CA ALA A 68 -5.01 -10.33 4.64
C ALA A 68 -4.00 -10.44 3.49
N LEU A 69 -2.75 -10.01 3.74
CA LEU A 69 -1.64 -10.35 2.86
C LEU A 69 -1.57 -11.88 2.70
N PRO A 70 -1.42 -12.41 1.47
CA PRO A 70 -1.26 -13.84 1.29
C PRO A 70 -0.06 -14.32 2.11
N ARG A 71 -0.29 -15.22 3.07
CA ARG A 71 0.77 -15.80 3.92
C ARG A 71 1.87 -16.51 3.11
N ALA A 72 1.64 -16.80 1.83
CA ALA A 72 2.61 -17.33 0.89
C ALA A 72 2.41 -16.68 -0.49
N GLY A 73 3.36 -15.83 -0.91
CA GLY A 73 3.41 -15.27 -2.26
C GLY A 73 3.19 -13.75 -2.29
N ARG A 74 4.30 -13.01 -2.32
CA ARG A 74 4.38 -11.54 -2.36
C ARG A 74 3.61 -10.93 -3.53
N PRO A 75 3.01 -9.75 -3.28
CA PRO A 75 2.94 -8.67 -4.24
C PRO A 75 3.74 -7.49 -3.65
N LEU A 76 5.08 -7.56 -3.74
CA LEU A 76 6.08 -6.48 -3.51
C LEU A 76 7.46 -7.07 -3.88
N SER A 77 7.59 -7.53 -5.12
CA SER A 77 8.87 -7.95 -5.72
C SER A 77 9.50 -6.82 -6.51
#